data_AF-A0A0F9G5U4-F1
#
_entry.id   AF-A0A0F9G5U4-F1
#
_cell.length_a   1.000
_cell.length_b   1.000
_cell.length_c   1.000
_cell.angle_alpha   90.00
_cell.angle_beta   90.00
_cell.angle_gamma   90.00
#
_symmetry.space_group_name_H-M   'P 1'
#
loop_
_entity.id
_entity.type
_entity.pdbx_description
1 polymer ?
#
loop_
_entity_poly.entity_id
_entity_poly.type
_entity_poly.pdbx_seq_one_letter_code
_entity_poly.pdbx_strand_id
1 'polypeptide(L)'
;MKNNIIYKAVSPSNKVYIGQTTKGLRYRKTIHITVSKNPNNASYNTPFCKALRKYGANNFNWIILYDNIPKSKLDDMEIQTIANYNSYHGKGYNSTSGGKSCMHSDETKKKMSETRRGKNNPMYGKKHSKETKKLISKIRSKLTDEQKTEIRKNYFLYGGIFKKIGEQYGVCLTVI
;
A
#
# COMPACT_ATOMS: atom_id res chain seq x y z
N MET A 1 -5.23 21.38 -16.68
CA MET A 1 -4.13 21.03 -15.75
C MET A 1 -4.41 19.66 -15.15
N LYS A 2 -3.38 18.83 -14.92
CA LYS A 2 -3.53 17.50 -14.32
C LYS A 2 -3.54 17.69 -12.81
N ASN A 3 -4.73 17.71 -12.21
CA ASN A 3 -4.84 17.91 -10.78
C ASN A 3 -5.07 16.57 -10.06
N ASN A 4 -4.43 16.43 -8.91
CA ASN A 4 -4.66 15.29 -8.02
C ASN A 4 -5.88 15.62 -7.17
N ILE A 5 -6.94 14.84 -7.35
CA ILE A 5 -8.23 15.11 -6.72
C ILE A 5 -8.70 13.91 -5.92
N ILE A 6 -9.45 14.20 -4.87
CA ILE A 6 -10.33 13.27 -4.19
C ILE A 6 -11.76 13.67 -4.53
N TYR A 7 -12.56 12.71 -4.96
CA TYR A 7 -13.95 12.92 -5.32
C TYR A 7 -14.87 11.93 -4.61
N LYS A 8 -16.15 12.29 -4.58
CA LYS A 8 -17.26 11.53 -4.04
C LYS A 8 -18.29 11.27 -5.13
N ALA A 9 -18.78 10.05 -5.22
CA ALA A 9 -19.96 9.70 -6.01
C ALA A 9 -21.07 9.21 -5.07
N VAL A 10 -22.19 9.93 -5.03
CA VAL A 10 -23.35 9.58 -4.20
C VAL A 10 -24.39 8.89 -5.08
N SER A 11 -24.81 7.68 -4.70
CA SER A 11 -25.87 6.97 -5.43
C SER A 11 -27.27 7.45 -5.04
N PRO A 12 -28.31 7.09 -5.81
CA PRO A 12 -29.70 7.33 -5.43
C PRO A 12 -30.10 6.71 -4.09
N SER A 13 -29.38 5.68 -3.62
CA SER A 13 -29.61 5.08 -2.30
C SER A 13 -28.80 5.74 -1.18
N ASN A 14 -28.28 6.95 -1.41
CA ASN A 14 -27.42 7.73 -0.50
C ASN A 14 -26.10 7.06 -0.08
N LYS A 15 -25.74 5.94 -0.71
CA LYS A 15 -24.45 5.28 -0.46
C LYS A 15 -23.35 5.97 -1.25
N VAL A 16 -22.16 5.98 -0.69
CA VAL A 16 -21.04 6.77 -1.20
C VAL A 16 -19.94 5.87 -1.75
N TYR A 17 -19.32 6.32 -2.84
CA TYR A 17 -17.99 5.91 -3.29
C TYR A 17 -17.03 7.09 -3.19
N ILE A 18 -15.85 6.86 -2.62
CA ILE A 18 -14.73 7.80 -2.61
C ILE A 18 -13.66 7.29 -3.56
N GLY A 19 -13.07 8.17 -4.36
CA GLY A 19 -11.95 7.79 -5.20
C GLY A 19 -10.97 8.93 -5.42
N GLN A 20 -9.76 8.57 -5.80
CA GLN A 20 -8.73 9.50 -6.24
C GLN A 20 -8.47 9.46 -7.75
N THR A 21 -7.97 10.55 -8.32
CA THR A 21 -7.45 10.59 -9.70
C THR A 21 -6.46 11.73 -9.91
N THR A 22 -5.50 11.52 -10.82
CA THR A 22 -4.51 12.52 -11.24
C THR A 22 -4.76 13.04 -12.66
N LYS A 23 -5.81 12.54 -13.32
CA LYS A 23 -6.21 12.85 -14.70
C LYS A 23 -7.49 13.69 -14.77
N GLY A 24 -8.08 14.01 -13.61
CA GLY A 24 -9.35 14.71 -13.49
C GLY A 24 -10.58 13.78 -13.43
N LEU A 25 -11.68 14.35 -12.94
CA LEU A 25 -12.92 13.63 -12.62
C LEU A 25 -13.61 13.05 -13.87
N ARG A 26 -13.70 13.84 -14.96
CA ARG A 26 -14.33 13.41 -16.21
C ARG A 26 -13.69 12.13 -16.75
N TYR A 27 -12.36 12.10 -16.82
CA TYR A 27 -11.60 10.93 -17.26
C TYR A 27 -11.89 9.72 -16.35
N ARG A 28 -11.81 9.90 -15.03
CA ARG A 28 -12.03 8.82 -14.06
C ARG A 28 -13.45 8.26 -14.11
N LYS A 29 -14.46 9.12 -14.26
CA LYS A 29 -15.86 8.74 -14.47
C LYS A 29 -16.02 7.88 -15.71
N THR A 30 -15.44 8.29 -16.85
CA THR A 30 -15.47 7.49 -18.09
C THR A 30 -14.88 6.10 -17.87
N ILE A 31 -13.70 6.01 -17.24
CA ILE A 31 -13.08 4.71 -16.94
C ILE A 31 -13.99 3.83 -16.10
N HIS A 32 -14.58 4.36 -15.02
CA HIS A 32 -15.52 3.61 -14.19
C HIS A 32 -16.71 3.07 -14.99
N ILE A 33 -17.29 3.88 -15.86
CA ILE A 33 -18.41 3.49 -16.71
C ILE A 33 -17.96 2.36 -17.66
N THR A 34 -16.84 2.54 -18.35
CA THR A 34 -16.33 1.54 -19.30
C THR A 34 -16.04 0.21 -18.62
N VAL A 35 -15.31 0.20 -17.50
CA VAL A 35 -14.99 -1.05 -16.78
C VAL A 35 -16.24 -1.70 -16.19
N SER A 36 -17.25 -0.92 -15.79
CA SER A 36 -18.50 -1.47 -15.29
C SER A 36 -19.28 -2.27 -16.34
N LYS A 37 -19.03 -2.01 -17.63
CA LYS A 37 -19.69 -2.68 -18.77
C LYS A 37 -18.90 -3.86 -19.34
N ASN A 38 -17.67 -4.11 -18.87
CA ASN A 38 -16.82 -5.18 -19.37
C ASN A 38 -16.77 -6.35 -18.35
N PRO A 39 -17.46 -7.47 -18.60
CA PRO A 39 -17.48 -8.63 -17.70
C PRO A 39 -16.10 -9.23 -17.40
N ASN A 40 -15.15 -9.08 -18.31
CA ASN A 40 -13.80 -9.62 -18.19
C ASN A 40 -12.87 -8.72 -17.35
N ASN A 41 -13.32 -7.54 -16.95
CA ASN A 41 -12.51 -6.64 -16.13
C ASN A 41 -12.56 -7.05 -14.65
N ALA A 42 -11.41 -7.09 -13.97
CA ALA A 42 -11.33 -7.40 -12.54
C ALA A 42 -12.23 -6.52 -11.65
N SER A 43 -12.50 -5.28 -12.06
CA SER A 43 -13.37 -4.36 -11.32
C SER A 43 -14.87 -4.59 -11.57
N TYR A 44 -15.25 -5.40 -12.56
CA TYR A 44 -16.64 -5.58 -12.99
C TYR A 44 -17.58 -5.97 -11.85
N ASN A 45 -17.09 -6.82 -10.93
CA ASN A 45 -17.86 -7.34 -9.80
C ASN A 45 -17.72 -6.54 -8.50
N THR A 46 -17.02 -5.39 -8.54
CA THR A 46 -16.93 -4.49 -7.38
C THR A 46 -18.30 -3.91 -7.03
N PRO A 47 -18.57 -3.57 -5.75
CA PRO A 47 -19.81 -2.94 -5.33
C PRO A 47 -20.12 -1.67 -6.12
N PHE A 48 -19.10 -0.86 -6.40
CA PHE A 48 -19.28 0.37 -7.16
C PHE A 48 -19.68 0.11 -8.62
N CYS A 49 -19.02 -0.81 -9.33
CA CYS A 49 -19.41 -1.14 -10.70
C CYS A 49 -20.81 -1.74 -10.79
N LYS A 50 -21.19 -2.60 -9.83
CA LYS A 50 -22.56 -3.11 -9.70
C LYS A 50 -23.56 -1.98 -9.49
N ALA A 51 -23.25 -1.00 -8.64
CA ALA A 51 -24.12 0.14 -8.39
C ALA A 51 -24.26 1.05 -9.62
N LEU A 52 -23.18 1.28 -10.38
CA LEU A 52 -23.23 2.03 -11.64
C LEU A 52 -24.12 1.34 -12.67
N ARG A 53 -24.07 0.00 -12.77
CA ARG A 53 -24.99 -0.76 -13.63
C ARG A 53 -26.44 -0.73 -13.13
N LYS A 54 -26.63 -0.84 -11.81
CA LYS A 54 -27.97 -0.86 -11.19
C LYS A 54 -28.70 0.47 -11.37
N TYR A 55 -28.03 1.58 -11.06
CA TYR A 55 -28.68 2.89 -11.01
C TYR A 55 -28.41 3.76 -12.24
N GLY A 56 -27.42 3.42 -13.07
CA GLY A 56 -26.97 4.27 -14.16
C GLY A 56 -26.04 5.40 -13.67
N ALA A 57 -24.91 5.58 -14.33
CA ALA A 57 -23.87 6.53 -13.90
C ALA A 57 -24.28 8.01 -13.93
N ASN A 58 -25.34 8.36 -14.68
CA ASN A 58 -25.90 9.71 -14.73
C ASN A 58 -26.75 10.05 -13.50
N ASN A 59 -27.24 9.03 -12.78
CA ASN A 59 -28.03 9.19 -11.56
C ASN A 59 -27.17 9.28 -10.29
N PHE A 60 -25.84 9.28 -10.45
CA PHE A 60 -24.92 9.56 -9.35
C PHE A 60 -24.61 11.05 -9.30
N ASN A 61 -24.59 11.62 -8.10
CA ASN A 61 -24.07 12.96 -7.88
C ASN A 61 -22.55 12.89 -7.66
N TRP A 62 -21.76 13.48 -8.56
CA TRP A 62 -20.30 13.45 -8.54
C TRP A 62 -19.75 14.79 -8.06
N ILE A 63 -19.01 14.77 -6.97
CA ILE A 63 -18.54 15.98 -6.27
C ILE A 63 -17.02 15.89 -6.09
N ILE A 64 -16.29 16.93 -6.45
CA ILE A 64 -14.87 17.08 -6.08
C ILE A 64 -14.83 17.57 -4.63
N LEU A 65 -14.21 16.80 -3.74
CA LEU A 65 -14.08 17.16 -2.33
C LEU A 65 -12.81 17.98 -2.09
N TYR A 66 -11.72 17.57 -2.73
CA TYR A 66 -10.41 18.20 -2.61
C TYR A 66 -9.73 18.21 -3.98
N ASP A 67 -9.09 19.33 -4.32
CA ASP A 67 -8.35 19.55 -5.56
C ASP A 67 -6.91 19.97 -5.26
N ASN A 68 -6.00 19.79 -6.22
CA ASN A 68 -4.58 20.17 -6.14
C ASN A 68 -3.82 19.56 -4.95
N ILE A 69 -4.18 18.34 -4.56
CA ILE A 69 -3.51 17.65 -3.45
C ILE A 69 -2.07 17.28 -3.85
N PRO A 70 -1.05 17.51 -3.01
CA PRO A 70 0.28 16.96 -3.24
C PRO A 70 0.22 15.44 -3.44
N LYS A 71 0.86 14.93 -4.50
CA LYS A 71 0.76 13.51 -4.85
C LYS A 71 1.15 12.58 -3.69
N SER A 72 2.11 13.00 -2.85
CA SER A 72 2.55 12.27 -1.65
C SER A 72 1.47 12.12 -0.58
N LYS A 73 0.42 12.94 -0.60
CA LYS A 73 -0.68 12.94 0.38
C LYS A 73 -1.98 12.35 -0.18
N LEU A 74 -2.03 12.01 -1.46
CA LEU A 74 -3.27 11.61 -2.13
C LEU A 74 -3.85 10.32 -1.53
N ASP A 75 -3.00 9.32 -1.31
CA ASP A 75 -3.42 8.03 -0.73
C ASP A 75 -3.91 8.20 0.72
N ASP A 76 -3.19 8.96 1.56
CA ASP A 76 -3.59 9.23 2.95
C ASP A 76 -4.95 9.97 3.01
N MET A 77 -5.14 10.95 2.13
CA MET A 77 -6.40 11.69 2.00
C MET A 77 -7.54 10.78 1.54
N GLU A 78 -7.31 9.85 0.62
CA GLU A 78 -8.32 8.87 0.19
C GLU A 78 -8.76 7.98 1.37
N ILE A 79 -7.80 7.46 2.15
CA ILE A 79 -8.08 6.64 3.33
C ILE A 79 -8.92 7.40 4.36
N GLN A 80 -8.48 8.61 4.73
CA GLN A 80 -9.20 9.45 5.69
C GLN A 80 -10.61 9.78 5.20
N THR A 81 -10.75 10.07 3.91
CA THR A 81 -12.06 10.41 3.33
C THR A 81 -13.00 9.20 3.29
N ILE A 82 -12.49 8.00 2.98
CA ILE A 82 -13.28 6.76 3.04
C ILE A 82 -13.78 6.51 4.47
N ALA A 83 -12.92 6.72 5.47
CA ALA A 83 -13.29 6.57 6.88
C ALA A 83 -14.36 7.60 7.29
N ASN A 84 -14.15 8.88 6.97
CA ASN A 84 -15.06 9.98 7.31
C ASN A 84 -16.46 9.80 6.70
N TYR A 85 -16.54 9.31 5.46
CA TYR A 85 -17.81 9.04 4.80
C TYR A 85 -18.35 7.62 5.01
N ASN A 86 -17.63 6.80 5.79
CA ASN A 86 -17.99 5.41 6.08
C ASN A 86 -18.33 4.61 4.81
N SER A 87 -17.56 4.83 3.74
CA SER A 87 -17.90 4.37 2.38
C SER A 87 -17.42 2.95 2.07
N TYR A 88 -16.82 2.27 3.05
CA TYR A 88 -16.28 0.92 2.94
C TYR A 88 -17.38 -0.15 3.06
N HIS A 89 -17.39 -1.09 2.11
CA HIS A 89 -18.28 -2.27 2.07
C HIS A 89 -19.75 -1.92 2.34
N GLY A 90 -20.58 -2.78 2.95
CA GLY A 90 -22.04 -2.69 2.98
C GLY A 90 -22.67 -1.32 3.33
N LYS A 91 -21.90 -0.40 3.91
CA LYS A 91 -22.27 0.99 4.20
C LYS A 91 -22.04 1.96 3.01
N GLY A 92 -21.09 1.69 2.12
CA GLY A 92 -20.86 2.40 0.86
C GLY A 92 -20.49 1.48 -0.31
N TYR A 93 -19.58 1.93 -1.18
CA TYR A 93 -19.18 1.21 -2.40
C TYR A 93 -17.68 0.97 -2.54
N ASN A 94 -16.85 1.49 -1.65
CA ASN A 94 -15.42 1.20 -1.65
C ASN A 94 -15.18 -0.26 -1.25
N SER A 95 -14.43 -0.99 -2.09
CA SER A 95 -14.03 -2.38 -1.83
C SER A 95 -12.81 -2.51 -0.90
N THR A 96 -12.12 -1.41 -0.64
CA THR A 96 -10.97 -1.33 0.26
C THR A 96 -11.13 -0.08 1.12
N SER A 97 -10.48 -0.03 2.27
CA SER A 97 -10.44 1.18 3.12
C SER A 97 -9.59 2.32 2.52
N GLY A 98 -9.07 2.16 1.30
CA GLY A 98 -8.12 3.08 0.65
C GLY A 98 -6.67 2.61 0.71
N GLY A 99 -5.78 3.32 0.02
CA GLY A 99 -4.32 3.12 0.05
C GLY A 99 -3.82 2.14 -1.02
N LYS A 100 -2.87 2.58 -1.87
CA LYS A 100 -2.21 1.70 -2.84
C LYS A 100 -1.06 0.87 -2.23
N SER A 101 -1.06 0.71 -0.91
CA SER A 101 -0.18 -0.20 -0.20
C SER A 101 -0.84 -0.61 1.10
N CYS A 102 -0.91 -1.91 1.33
CA CYS A 102 -1.20 -2.52 2.62
C CYS A 102 -0.04 -2.23 3.60
N MET A 103 0.23 -0.97 3.93
CA MET A 103 1.03 -0.68 5.11
C MET A 103 0.13 -0.89 6.32
N HIS A 104 0.23 -2.08 6.92
CA HIS A 104 -0.32 -2.31 8.25
C HIS A 104 0.15 -1.18 9.18
N SER A 105 -0.75 -0.63 10.01
CA SER A 105 -0.35 0.30 11.06
C SER A 105 0.70 -0.36 11.96
N ASP A 106 1.55 0.42 12.63
CA ASP A 106 2.57 -0.15 13.51
C ASP A 106 1.96 -0.97 14.66
N GLU A 107 0.77 -0.57 15.12
CA GLU A 107 -0.04 -1.34 16.05
C GLU A 107 -0.47 -2.70 15.48
N THR A 108 -0.93 -2.73 14.22
CA THR A 108 -1.30 -3.98 13.55
C THR A 108 -0.09 -4.88 13.33
N LYS A 109 1.06 -4.31 12.95
CA LYS A 109 2.33 -5.04 12.83
C LYS A 109 2.73 -5.64 14.19
N LYS A 110 2.60 -4.88 15.27
CA LYS A 110 2.90 -5.33 16.64
C LYS A 110 1.99 -6.49 17.05
N LYS A 111 0.68 -6.37 16.86
CA LYS A 111 -0.30 -7.43 17.17
C LYS A 111 -0.05 -8.71 16.35
N MET A 112 0.31 -8.59 15.08
CA MET A 112 0.68 -9.74 14.24
C MET A 112 2.00 -10.38 14.70
N SER A 113 2.96 -9.59 15.18
CA SER A 113 4.21 -10.09 15.75
C SER A 113 3.99 -10.85 17.06
N GLU A 114 3.17 -10.30 17.95
CA GLU A 114 2.83 -10.90 19.25
C GLU A 114 2.08 -12.23 19.09
N THR A 115 1.11 -12.30 18.18
CA THR A 115 0.36 -13.55 17.93
C THR A 115 1.21 -14.66 17.33
N ARG A 116 2.37 -14.34 16.74
CA ARG A 116 3.30 -15.31 16.12
C ARG A 116 4.54 -15.60 16.97
N ARG A 117 4.59 -15.11 18.21
CA ARG A 117 5.68 -15.35 19.17
C ARG A 117 5.36 -16.51 20.11
N GLY A 118 6.41 -17.08 20.69
CA GLY A 118 6.31 -18.13 21.71
C GLY A 118 5.49 -19.33 21.24
N LYS A 119 4.67 -19.87 22.15
CA LYS A 119 3.86 -21.08 21.93
C LYS A 119 2.85 -20.97 20.78
N ASN A 120 2.47 -19.76 20.39
CA ASN A 120 1.53 -19.52 19.29
C ASN A 120 2.20 -19.62 17.92
N ASN A 121 3.54 -19.65 17.86
CA ASN A 121 4.24 -19.89 16.61
C ASN A 121 4.02 -21.35 16.17
N PRO A 122 3.56 -21.62 14.94
CA PRO A 122 3.38 -23.00 14.43
C PRO A 122 4.65 -23.86 14.45
N MET A 123 5.81 -23.21 14.53
CA MET A 123 7.14 -23.82 14.62
C MET A 123 7.71 -23.83 16.05
N TYR A 124 6.93 -23.44 17.06
CA TYR A 124 7.38 -23.46 18.45
C TYR A 124 7.75 -24.88 18.88
N GLY A 125 8.93 -25.05 19.49
CA GLY A 125 9.46 -26.35 19.90
C GLY A 125 9.91 -27.27 18.76
N LYS A 126 9.63 -26.93 17.49
CA LYS A 126 10.03 -27.73 16.33
C LYS A 126 11.44 -27.34 15.89
N LYS A 127 12.32 -28.32 15.73
CA LYS A 127 13.68 -28.14 15.20
C LYS A 127 13.77 -28.75 13.80
N HIS A 128 14.34 -28.00 12.85
CA HIS A 128 14.72 -28.58 11.57
C HIS A 128 15.84 -29.61 11.74
N SER A 129 15.81 -30.68 10.93
CA SER A 129 16.88 -31.68 10.89
C SER A 129 18.20 -31.04 10.42
N LYS A 130 19.33 -31.69 10.71
CA LYS A 130 20.65 -31.23 10.26
C LYS A 130 20.70 -31.09 8.73
N GLU A 131 20.08 -32.03 8.02
CA GLU A 131 20.01 -32.05 6.55
C GLU A 131 19.16 -30.90 6.00
N THR A 132 17.97 -30.66 6.57
CA THR A 132 17.11 -29.54 6.18
C THR A 132 17.79 -28.20 6.44
N LYS A 133 18.51 -28.06 7.56
CA LYS A 133 19.31 -26.86 7.84
C LYS A 133 20.40 -26.63 6.80
N LYS A 134 21.11 -27.69 6.37
CA LYS A 134 22.11 -27.60 5.30
C LYS A 134 21.49 -27.17 3.97
N LEU A 135 20.34 -27.73 3.60
CA LEU A 135 19.63 -27.36 2.37
C LEU A 135 19.18 -25.89 2.40
N ILE A 136 18.55 -25.45 3.49
CA ILE A 136 18.14 -24.05 3.68
C ILE A 136 19.37 -23.13 3.62
N SER A 137 20.48 -23.51 4.25
CA SER A 137 21.74 -22.76 4.19
C SER A 137 22.24 -22.63 2.75
N LYS A 138 22.24 -23.72 1.97
CA LYS A 138 22.67 -23.75 0.56
C LYS A 138 21.79 -22.89 -0.34
N ILE A 139 20.47 -22.89 -0.12
CA ILE A 139 19.52 -22.05 -0.87
C ILE A 139 19.68 -20.57 -0.50
N ARG A 140 19.95 -20.26 0.78
CA ARG A 140 20.10 -18.88 1.27
C ARG A 140 21.49 -18.28 1.01
N SER A 141 22.52 -19.11 0.80
CA SER A 141 23.86 -18.65 0.47
C SER A 141 23.95 -18.28 -1.01
N LYS A 142 23.48 -17.08 -1.36
CA LYS A 142 23.74 -16.47 -2.69
C LYS A 142 25.21 -16.07 -2.89
N LEU A 143 25.96 -15.95 -1.79
CA LEU A 143 27.36 -15.53 -1.78
C LEU A 143 28.23 -16.65 -1.19
N THR A 144 29.40 -16.88 -1.80
CA THR A 144 30.43 -17.78 -1.25
C THR A 144 31.01 -17.20 0.04
N ASP A 145 31.71 -18.02 0.81
CA ASP A 145 32.34 -17.56 2.05
C ASP A 145 33.52 -16.62 1.77
N GLU A 146 34.22 -16.75 0.63
CA GLU A 146 35.18 -15.73 0.17
C GLU A 146 34.49 -14.38 -0.07
N GLN A 147 33.37 -14.35 -0.81
CA GLN A 147 32.65 -13.11 -1.12
C GLN A 147 32.15 -12.40 0.14
N LYS A 148 31.66 -13.15 1.13
CA LYS A 148 31.26 -12.58 2.44
C LYS A 148 32.47 -12.02 3.19
N THR A 149 33.60 -12.72 3.13
CA THR A 149 34.85 -12.28 3.78
C THR A 149 35.39 -11.02 3.13
N GLU A 150 35.31 -10.91 1.81
CA GLU A 150 35.72 -9.74 1.06
C GLU A 150 34.79 -8.53 1.28
N ILE A 151 33.48 -8.74 1.36
CA ILE A 151 32.53 -7.68 1.76
C ILE A 151 32.83 -7.16 3.17
N ARG A 152 33.12 -8.06 4.14
CA ARG A 152 33.49 -7.66 5.50
C ARG A 152 34.81 -6.92 5.55
N LYS A 153 35.82 -7.37 4.80
CA LYS A 153 37.12 -6.69 4.65
C LYS A 153 36.93 -5.30 4.05
N ASN A 154 36.16 -5.17 2.96
CA ASN A 154 35.84 -3.88 2.34
C ASN A 154 35.08 -2.96 3.31
N TYR A 155 34.10 -3.46 4.06
CA TYR A 155 33.38 -2.65 5.05
C TYR A 155 34.29 -2.14 6.17
N PHE A 156 35.31 -2.91 6.56
CA PHE A 156 36.28 -2.55 7.59
C PHE A 156 37.40 -1.63 7.06
N LEU A 157 37.96 -1.94 5.88
CA LEU A 157 38.96 -1.11 5.18
C LEU A 157 38.39 0.26 4.80
N TYR A 158 37.16 0.28 4.31
CA TYR A 158 36.42 1.50 3.99
C TYR A 158 35.48 1.91 5.11
N GLY A 159 35.73 1.46 6.34
CA GLY A 159 35.01 1.81 7.59
C GLY A 159 35.19 3.29 7.96
N GLY A 160 34.91 4.16 7.01
CA GLY A 160 35.54 5.46 6.91
C GLY A 160 35.25 6.19 5.60
N ILE A 161 34.98 5.52 4.46
CA ILE A 161 34.68 6.26 3.21
C ILE A 161 33.35 7.00 3.31
N PHE A 162 32.25 6.31 3.67
CA PHE A 162 30.95 6.96 3.79
C PHE A 162 30.88 7.92 5.00
N LYS A 163 31.63 7.64 6.07
CA LYS A 163 31.75 8.53 7.23
C LYS A 163 32.55 9.80 6.88
N LYS A 164 33.71 9.68 6.21
CA LYS A 164 34.52 10.81 5.72
C LYS A 164 33.83 11.63 4.65
N ILE A 165 33.07 11.00 3.74
CA ILE A 165 32.24 11.72 2.76
C ILE A 165 31.12 12.47 3.50
N GLY A 166 30.47 11.84 4.48
CA GLY A 166 29.47 12.50 5.34
C GLY A 166 30.03 13.69 6.12
N GLU A 167 31.25 13.59 6.63
CA GLU A 167 31.98 14.68 7.32
C GLU A 167 32.40 15.80 6.35
N GLN A 168 32.94 15.47 5.16
CA GLN A 168 33.35 16.43 4.13
C GLN A 168 32.20 17.29 3.60
N TYR A 169 30.99 16.73 3.52
CA TYR A 169 29.79 17.43 3.03
C TYR A 169 28.82 17.85 4.16
N GLY A 170 29.20 17.69 5.44
CA GLY A 170 28.42 18.18 6.59
C GLY A 170 27.09 17.47 6.84
N VAL A 171 26.94 16.20 6.42
CA VAL A 171 25.66 15.47 6.41
C VAL A 171 25.52 14.47 7.57
N CYS A 172 26.56 14.29 8.40
CA CYS A 172 26.50 13.38 9.55
C CYS A 172 26.19 14.15 10.85
N LEU A 173 24.96 13.99 11.36
CA LEU A 173 24.56 14.46 12.69
C LEU A 173 25.31 13.66 13.77
N THR A 174 26.27 14.30 14.44
CA THR A 174 26.69 13.86 15.77
C THR A 174 25.52 14.06 16.72
N VAL A 175 24.93 12.95 17.20
CA VAL A 175 24.17 13.00 18.45
C VAL A 175 25.22 13.19 19.55
N ILE A 176 25.03 14.27 20.32
CA ILE A 176 25.84 14.85 21.41
C ILE A 176 26.83 13.86 22.05
#